data_AF-A0AAT9WMD2-F1
#
_entry.id   AF-A0AAT9WMD2-F1
#
_cell.length_a   1.000
_cell.length_b   1.000
_cell.length_c   1.000
_cell.angle_alpha   90.00
_cell.angle_beta   90.00
_cell.angle_gamma   90.00
#
_symmetry.space_group_name_H-M   'P 1'
#
loop_
_entity.id
_entity.type
_entity.pdbx_description
1 polymer ?
#
loop_
_entity_poly.entity_id
_entity_poly.type
_entity_poly.pdbx_seq_one_letter_code
_entity_poly.pdbx_strand_id
1 'polypeptide(L)'
;MSQLELSRESITTLVHTFYDDVRADPVLSPVFNAAIGDHWDTHLGRMVDFWCTTMLKTQQFQGNVFGKHMALAGVEPEHFQRWLLLFEATAARLFSAPLADEFILVARRIAASLQYGFFGKVVVTSGAPHADAA
;
A
#
# COMPACT_ATOMS: atom_id res chain seq x y z
N MET A 1 3.15 23.94 -6.88
CA MET A 1 2.02 23.02 -7.12
C MET A 1 1.26 22.89 -5.81
N SER A 2 -0.06 23.04 -5.82
CA SER A 2 -0.90 22.86 -4.62
C SER A 2 -0.95 21.37 -4.25
N GLN A 3 -0.75 21.06 -2.98
CA GLN A 3 -0.94 19.71 -2.44
C GLN A 3 -2.43 19.35 -2.44
N LEU A 4 -2.75 18.07 -2.57
CA LEU A 4 -4.14 17.60 -2.59
C LEU A 4 -4.74 17.61 -1.18
N GLU A 5 -6.00 18.00 -1.09
CA GLU A 5 -6.81 17.85 0.13
C GLU A 5 -7.38 16.43 0.23
N LEU A 6 -7.69 15.98 1.46
CA LEU A 6 -8.24 14.65 1.69
C LEU A 6 -9.66 14.52 1.13
N SER A 7 -9.82 13.69 0.09
CA SER A 7 -11.11 13.42 -0.55
C SER A 7 -11.07 12.06 -1.27
N ARG A 8 -12.22 11.57 -1.74
CA ARG A 8 -12.26 10.36 -2.59
C ARG A 8 -11.45 10.55 -3.88
N GLU A 9 -11.49 11.73 -4.48
CA GLU A 9 -10.78 12.02 -5.73
C GLU A 9 -9.25 11.97 -5.53
N SER A 10 -8.74 12.58 -4.45
CA SER A 10 -7.32 12.52 -4.14
C SER A 10 -6.86 11.13 -3.69
N ILE A 11 -7.70 10.38 -2.98
CA ILE A 11 -7.44 8.96 -2.66
C ILE A 11 -7.43 8.10 -3.94
N THR A 12 -8.33 8.36 -4.89
CA THR A 12 -8.33 7.69 -6.19
C THR A 12 -7.01 7.98 -6.92
N THR A 13 -6.58 9.23 -6.93
CA THR A 13 -5.28 9.64 -7.51
C THR A 13 -4.11 8.92 -6.84
N LEU A 14 -4.08 8.87 -5.50
CA LEU A 14 -3.07 8.13 -4.73
C LEU A 14 -3.02 6.66 -5.14
N VAL A 15 -4.16 5.97 -5.11
CA VAL A 15 -4.26 4.54 -5.40
C VAL A 15 -3.79 4.24 -6.82
N HIS A 16 -4.31 4.96 -7.82
CA HIS A 16 -3.93 4.72 -9.21
C HIS A 16 -2.45 5.02 -9.45
N THR A 17 -1.96 6.17 -8.98
CA THR A 17 -0.53 6.52 -9.12
C THR A 17 0.38 5.48 -8.48
N PHE A 18 0.02 5.05 -7.26
CA PHE A 18 0.78 4.03 -6.54
C PHE A 18 0.80 2.68 -7.27
N TYR A 19 -0.35 2.23 -7.78
CA TYR A 19 -0.42 0.94 -8.47
C TYR A 19 0.17 0.96 -9.87
N ASP A 20 0.23 2.11 -10.54
CA ASP A 20 1.02 2.27 -11.76
C ASP A 20 2.51 2.02 -11.46
N ASP A 21 3.02 2.59 -10.37
CA ASP A 21 4.40 2.34 -9.92
C ASP A 21 4.62 0.86 -9.52
N VAL A 22 3.66 0.23 -8.84
CA VAL A 22 3.71 -1.22 -8.49
C VAL A 22 3.76 -2.10 -9.75
N ARG A 23 3.01 -1.75 -10.80
CA ARG A 23 2.99 -2.51 -12.06
C ARG A 23 4.27 -2.35 -12.86
N ALA A 24 4.92 -1.20 -12.74
CA ALA A 24 6.22 -0.92 -13.36
C ALA A 24 7.40 -1.53 -12.57
N ASP A 25 7.21 -1.85 -11.29
CA ASP A 25 8.24 -2.41 -10.43
C ASP A 25 8.54 -3.89 -10.76
N PRO A 26 9.79 -4.26 -11.11
CA PRO A 26 10.12 -5.61 -11.58
C PRO A 26 10.00 -6.71 -10.52
N VAL A 27 9.95 -6.37 -9.23
CA VAL A 27 9.83 -7.35 -8.14
C VAL A 27 8.37 -7.48 -7.70
N LEU A 28 7.63 -6.37 -7.63
CA LEU A 28 6.21 -6.40 -7.25
C LEU A 28 5.32 -6.87 -8.39
N SER A 29 5.59 -6.43 -9.62
CA SER A 29 4.72 -6.68 -10.77
C SER A 29 4.42 -8.18 -10.97
N PRO A 30 5.39 -9.12 -10.91
CA PRO A 30 5.09 -10.55 -11.03
C PRO A 30 4.14 -11.08 -9.94
N VAL A 31 4.33 -10.67 -8.68
CA VAL A 31 3.50 -11.13 -7.56
C VAL A 31 2.07 -10.60 -7.66
N PHE A 32 1.92 -9.31 -7.97
CA PHE A 32 0.60 -8.71 -8.14
C PHE A 32 -0.12 -9.25 -9.37
N ASN A 33 0.57 -9.41 -10.51
CA ASN A 33 -0.03 -9.97 -11.72
C ASN A 33 -0.47 -11.43 -11.52
N ALA A 34 0.31 -12.24 -10.79
CA ALA A 34 -0.08 -13.61 -10.47
C ALA A 34 -1.32 -13.66 -9.55
N ALA A 35 -1.44 -12.72 -8.61
CA ALA A 35 -2.55 -12.68 -7.67
C ALA A 35 -3.85 -12.05 -8.23
N ILE A 36 -3.73 -11.04 -9.10
CA ILE A 36 -4.85 -10.23 -9.62
C ILE A 36 -5.30 -10.71 -11.01
N GLY A 37 -4.36 -11.16 -11.85
CA GLY A 37 -4.62 -11.49 -13.25
C GLY A 37 -5.21 -10.30 -14.01
N ASP A 38 -6.28 -10.53 -14.77
CA ASP A 38 -6.94 -9.50 -15.59
C ASP A 38 -7.88 -8.58 -14.78
N HIS A 39 -8.00 -8.78 -13.46
CA HIS A 39 -8.98 -8.09 -12.62
C HIS A 39 -8.46 -6.78 -11.99
N TRP A 40 -7.53 -6.10 -12.65
CA TRP A 40 -6.89 -4.88 -12.15
C TRP A 40 -7.89 -3.78 -11.82
N ASP A 41 -8.84 -3.48 -12.71
CA ASP A 41 -9.84 -2.42 -12.47
C ASP A 41 -10.69 -2.70 -11.23
N THR A 42 -11.05 -3.98 -11.02
CA THR A 42 -11.79 -4.41 -9.83
C THR A 42 -10.93 -4.26 -8.58
N HIS A 43 -9.65 -4.63 -8.64
CA HIS A 43 -8.72 -4.48 -7.52
C HIS A 43 -8.52 -3.00 -7.16
N LEU A 44 -8.27 -2.13 -8.15
CA LEU A 44 -8.07 -0.70 -7.95
C LEU A 44 -9.31 -0.05 -7.33
N GLY A 45 -10.51 -0.36 -7.82
CA GLY A 45 -11.76 0.13 -7.21
C GLY A 45 -11.88 -0.27 -5.74
N ARG A 46 -11.58 -1.53 -5.41
CA ARG A 46 -11.58 -2.00 -4.00
C ARG A 46 -10.52 -1.32 -3.14
N MET A 47 -9.37 -0.97 -3.70
CA MET A 47 -8.31 -0.26 -2.99
C MET A 47 -8.69 1.21 -2.73
N VAL A 48 -9.38 1.85 -3.67
CA VAL A 48 -9.97 3.18 -3.43
C VAL A 48 -10.99 3.11 -2.30
N ASP A 49 -11.90 2.14 -2.31
CA ASP A 49 -12.89 1.95 -1.25
C ASP A 49 -12.22 1.70 0.09
N PHE A 50 -11.18 0.86 0.12
CA PHE A 50 -10.40 0.56 1.32
C PHE A 50 -9.82 1.82 1.95
N TRP A 51 -9.07 2.60 1.17
CA TRP A 51 -8.44 3.83 1.66
C TRP A 51 -9.47 4.92 2.01
N CYS A 52 -10.59 5.01 1.28
CA CYS A 52 -11.70 5.88 1.66
C CYS A 52 -12.32 5.46 3.00
N THR A 53 -12.51 4.17 3.26
CA THR A 53 -12.98 3.68 4.55
C THR A 53 -11.99 4.01 5.66
N THR A 54 -10.70 3.80 5.43
CA THR A 54 -9.67 4.01 6.45
C THR A 54 -9.44 5.48 6.79
N MET A 55 -9.36 6.35 5.78
CA MET A 55 -8.97 7.76 5.98
C MET A 55 -10.18 8.68 6.19
N LEU A 56 -11.27 8.46 5.44
CA LEU A 56 -12.49 9.27 5.56
C LEU A 56 -13.48 8.69 6.58
N LYS A 57 -13.16 7.57 7.23
CA LYS A 57 -14.05 6.85 8.18
C LYS A 57 -15.42 6.51 7.57
N THR A 58 -15.43 6.21 6.28
CA THR A 58 -16.64 5.78 5.54
C THR A 58 -16.85 4.27 5.66
N GLN A 59 -18.02 3.76 5.29
CA GLN A 59 -18.33 2.31 5.31
C GLN A 59 -18.36 1.68 3.91
N GLN A 60 -17.47 2.14 3.01
CA GLN A 60 -17.46 1.75 1.60
C GLN A 60 -16.73 0.43 1.33
N PHE A 61 -15.76 0.05 2.17
CA PHE A 61 -15.03 -1.21 2.03
C PHE A 61 -15.54 -2.29 2.99
N GLN A 62 -15.78 -3.49 2.44
CA GLN A 62 -16.04 -4.71 3.20
C GLN A 62 -15.13 -5.83 2.67
N GLY A 63 -14.42 -6.49 3.59
CA GLY A 63 -13.59 -7.64 3.25
C GLY A 63 -12.54 -7.99 4.32
N ASN A 64 -12.11 -9.25 4.30
CA ASN A 64 -11.02 -9.73 5.14
C ASN A 64 -9.68 -9.52 4.42
N VAL A 65 -9.09 -8.32 4.58
CA VAL A 65 -7.78 -7.98 3.99
C VAL A 65 -6.72 -8.99 4.40
N PHE A 66 -6.60 -9.27 5.71
CA PHE A 66 -5.60 -10.19 6.24
C PHE A 66 -5.72 -11.59 5.61
N GLY A 67 -6.92 -12.18 5.64
CA GLY A 67 -7.16 -13.52 5.09
C GLY A 67 -6.89 -13.61 3.59
N LYS A 68 -7.18 -12.56 2.81
CA LYS A 68 -6.86 -12.52 1.38
C LYS A 68 -5.36 -12.54 1.11
N HIS A 69 -4.57 -11.84 1.93
CA HIS A 69 -3.11 -11.85 1.79
C HIS A 69 -2.50 -13.16 2.28
N MET A 70 -2.98 -13.73 3.38
CA MET A 70 -2.47 -15.03 3.89
C MET A 70 -2.72 -16.22 2.93
N ALA A 71 -3.63 -16.06 1.98
CA ALA A 71 -3.85 -17.05 0.92
C ALA A 71 -2.83 -16.95 -0.24
N LEU A 72 -1.98 -15.93 -0.25
CA LEU A 72 -0.94 -15.75 -1.26
C LEU A 72 0.29 -16.59 -0.93
N ALA A 73 0.93 -17.13 -1.97
CA ALA A 73 2.22 -17.81 -1.87
C ALA A 73 3.33 -16.93 -2.45
N GLY A 74 4.58 -17.18 -2.05
CA GLY A 74 5.75 -16.48 -2.60
C GLY A 74 5.90 -15.02 -2.15
N VAL A 75 5.21 -14.61 -1.08
CA VAL A 75 5.40 -13.28 -0.49
C VAL A 75 6.64 -13.30 0.40
N GLU A 76 7.58 -12.43 0.07
CA GLU A 76 8.89 -12.28 0.73
C GLU A 76 9.07 -10.87 1.32
N PRO A 77 9.98 -10.68 2.30
CA PRO A 77 10.24 -9.36 2.90
C PRO A 77 10.56 -8.24 1.89
N GLU A 78 11.25 -8.55 0.79
CA GLU A 78 11.57 -7.56 -0.25
C GLU A 78 10.31 -6.93 -0.86
N HIS A 79 9.22 -7.69 -1.01
CA HIS A 79 7.96 -7.15 -1.52
C HIS A 79 7.37 -6.10 -0.57
N PHE A 80 7.46 -6.32 0.74
CA PHE A 80 7.02 -5.32 1.71
C PHE A 80 7.89 -4.06 1.66
N GLN A 81 9.21 -4.21 1.54
CA GLN A 81 10.15 -3.09 1.42
C GLN A 81 9.81 -2.21 0.21
N ARG A 82 9.66 -2.82 -0.97
CA ARG A 82 9.37 -2.09 -2.22
C ARG A 82 7.98 -1.48 -2.21
N TRP A 83 6.98 -2.20 -1.72
CA TRP A 83 5.62 -1.68 -1.61
C TRP A 83 5.56 -0.45 -0.69
N LEU A 84 6.23 -0.50 0.48
CA LEU A 84 6.30 0.66 1.39
C LEU A 84 7.08 1.83 0.78
N LEU A 85 8.21 1.57 0.09
CA LEU A 85 8.97 2.60 -0.63
C LEU A 85 8.09 3.39 -1.60
N LEU A 86 7.40 2.67 -2.49
CA LEU A 86 6.57 3.27 -3.53
C LEU A 86 5.37 4.01 -2.91
N PHE A 87 4.75 3.44 -1.88
CA PHE A 87 3.60 4.07 -1.23
C PHE A 87 4.00 5.36 -0.50
N GLU A 88 5.09 5.34 0.28
CA GLU A 88 5.62 6.50 0.99
C GLU A 88 6.01 7.62 0.02
N ALA A 89 6.72 7.29 -1.07
CA ALA A 89 7.09 8.25 -2.09
C ALA A 89 5.87 8.86 -2.81
N THR A 90 4.85 8.05 -3.09
CA THR A 90 3.62 8.52 -3.74
C THR A 90 2.83 9.46 -2.80
N ALA A 91 2.66 9.08 -1.54
CA ALA A 91 1.96 9.91 -0.56
C ALA A 91 2.67 11.27 -0.35
N ALA A 92 3.99 11.26 -0.19
CA ALA A 92 4.79 12.48 -0.02
C ALA A 92 4.75 13.40 -1.25
N ARG A 93 4.59 12.84 -2.46
CA ARG A 93 4.47 13.61 -3.70
C ARG A 93 3.10 14.27 -3.86
N LEU A 94 2.03 13.64 -3.38
CA LEU A 94 0.66 14.09 -3.62
C LEU A 94 0.07 14.98 -2.52
N PHE A 95 0.49 14.77 -1.26
CA PHE A 95 -0.14 15.40 -0.10
C PHE A 95 0.81 16.32 0.67
N SER A 96 0.24 17.10 1.59
CA SER A 96 1.02 17.81 2.60
C SER A 96 1.70 16.83 3.54
N ALA A 97 2.85 17.23 4.12
CA ALA A 97 3.59 16.36 5.04
C ALA A 97 2.69 15.78 6.17
N PRO A 98 1.84 16.58 6.85
CA PRO A 98 0.94 16.04 7.87
C PRO A 98 0.00 14.96 7.33
N LEU A 99 -0.60 15.18 6.17
CA LEU A 99 -1.55 14.22 5.59
C LEU A 99 -0.84 12.98 5.02
N ALA A 100 0.31 13.16 4.38
CA ALA A 100 1.14 12.05 3.92
C ALA A 100 1.58 11.16 5.09
N ASP A 101 2.00 11.75 6.21
CA ASP A 101 2.40 11.02 7.42
C ASP A 101 1.24 10.18 7.98
N GLU A 102 -0.01 10.65 7.91
CA GLU A 102 -1.18 9.86 8.31
C GLU A 102 -1.37 8.62 7.41
N PHE A 103 -1.30 8.78 6.08
CA PHE A 103 -1.37 7.65 5.14
C PHE A 103 -0.23 6.65 5.38
N ILE A 104 0.99 7.14 5.56
CA ILE A 104 2.19 6.33 5.78
C ILE A 104 2.10 5.55 7.08
N LEU A 105 1.65 6.19 8.17
CA LEU A 105 1.45 5.52 9.46
C LEU A 105 0.47 4.35 9.34
N VAL A 106 -0.63 4.54 8.63
CA VAL A 106 -1.63 3.49 8.37
C VAL A 106 -1.04 2.38 7.51
N ALA A 107 -0.36 2.73 6.42
CA ALA A 107 0.29 1.77 5.52
C ALA A 107 1.30 0.87 6.26
N ARG A 108 2.15 1.47 7.10
CA ARG A 108 3.11 0.75 7.93
C ARG A 108 2.44 -0.19 8.94
N ARG A 109 1.33 0.22 9.57
CA ARG A 109 0.56 -0.64 10.49
C ARG A 109 -0.03 -1.85 9.78
N ILE A 110 -0.58 -1.67 8.58
CA ILE A 110 -1.11 -2.76 7.75
C ILE A 110 0.03 -3.70 7.37
N ALA A 111 1.13 -3.16 6.85
CA ALA A 111 2.30 -3.94 6.47
C ALA A 111 2.87 -4.73 7.65
N ALA A 112 2.98 -4.13 8.84
CA ALA A 112 3.42 -4.84 10.05
C ALA A 112 2.51 -6.01 10.41
N SER A 113 1.19 -5.82 10.37
CA SER A 113 0.21 -6.88 10.64
C SER A 113 0.32 -8.04 9.64
N LEU A 114 0.48 -7.73 8.34
CA LEU A 114 0.64 -8.75 7.30
C LEU A 114 1.97 -9.50 7.42
N GLN A 115 3.06 -8.79 7.74
CA GLN A 115 4.37 -9.41 7.99
C GLN A 115 4.33 -10.36 9.18
N TYR A 116 3.65 -10.02 10.27
CA TYR A 116 3.43 -10.97 11.37
C TYR A 116 2.69 -12.23 10.89
N GLY A 117 1.70 -12.07 10.01
CA GLY A 117 0.98 -13.19 9.41
C GLY A 117 1.87 -14.10 8.57
N PHE A 118 2.70 -13.53 7.69
CA PHE A 118 3.58 -14.30 6.80
C PHE A 118 4.82 -14.88 7.50
N PHE A 119 5.42 -14.11 8.41
CA PHE A 119 6.79 -14.36 8.89
C PHE A 119 6.88 -14.56 10.42
N GLY A 120 5.78 -14.39 11.16
CA GLY A 120 5.77 -14.45 12.63
C GLY A 120 6.44 -13.25 13.32
N LYS A 121 6.98 -12.29 12.57
CA LYS A 121 7.61 -11.06 13.05
C LYS A 121 7.55 -9.97 11.98
N VAL A 122 7.72 -8.71 12.41
CA VAL A 122 8.00 -7.61 11.48
C VAL A 122 9.47 -7.68 11.09
N VAL A 123 9.75 -7.77 9.79
CA VAL A 123 11.11 -7.80 9.23
C VAL A 123 11.48 -6.44 8.64
N VAL A 124 10.50 -5.76 8.04
CA VAL A 124 10.61 -4.45 7.41
C VAL A 124 9.77 -3.45 8.20
N THR A 125 10.43 -2.43 8.75
CA THR A 125 9.79 -1.40 9.59
C THR A 125 9.54 -0.08 8.85
N SER A 126 10.14 0.10 7.67
CA SER A 126 10.16 1.37 6.93
C SER A 126 10.38 1.10 5.44
N GLY A 127 9.77 1.94 4.57
CA GLY A 127 10.13 2.00 3.16
C GLY A 127 11.55 2.54 2.94
N ALA A 128 12.08 3.45 3.75
CA ALA A 128 13.48 3.85 3.61
C ALA A 128 14.43 2.65 3.74
N PRO A 129 15.48 2.54 2.88
CA PRO A 129 16.49 1.50 3.04
C PRO A 129 17.02 1.55 4.46
N HIS A 130 17.18 0.38 5.09
CA HIS A 130 17.71 0.26 6.44
C HIS A 130 19.09 0.92 6.50
N ALA A 131 19.13 2.18 6.92
CA ALA A 131 20.35 2.91 7.20
C ALA A 131 20.72 2.67 8.66
N ASP A 132 20.98 1.41 9.02
CA ASP A 132 21.67 1.04 10.25
C ASP A 132 22.77 0.04 9.91
N ALA A 133 23.90 0.60 9.47
CA ALA A 133 25.22 0.01 9.59
C ALA A 133 26.21 1.17 9.75
N ALA A 134 26.27 1.69 10.97
CA ALA A 134 27.44 2.40 11.49
C ALA A 134 28.23 1.43 12.37
#